data_AF-A0A2V9WEA2-F1
#
_entry.id   AF-A0A2V9WEA2-F1
#
_cell.length_a   1.000
_cell.length_b   1.000
_cell.length_c   1.000
_cell.angle_alpha   90.00
_cell.angle_beta   90.00
_cell.angle_gamma   90.00
#
_symmetry.space_group_name_H-M   'P 1'
#
loop_
_entity.id
_entity.type
_entity.pdbx_description
1 polymer ?
#
loop_
_entity_poly.entity_id
_entity_poly.type
_entity_poly.pdbx_seq_one_letter_code
_entity_poly.pdbx_strand_id
1 'polypeptide(L)'
;MLCEFYDHCNPDLPTDHVSFLPRMRTEKVDDLVASGIVSVHQIPDEFPLSETQRRAVDAVKSGKMWISPELAGELSILRYPICFMDFETIFPALPRFAGMRPYDHVPFQWSVHRQERTDASMKRYDFLAESASDPRIPFLESLCQAVKAAGSIVVYNQGFEASRLDDLARWLPEHRPEI
;
A
#
# COMPACT_ATOMS: atom_id res chain seq x y z
N MET A 1 14.86 24.83 -4.50
CA MET A 1 14.31 26.18 -4.29
C MET A 1 12.83 26.02 -3.98
N LEU A 2 12.36 26.58 -2.86
CA LEU A 2 10.93 26.72 -2.60
C LEU A 2 10.44 28.01 -3.28
N CYS A 3 9.22 27.97 -3.83
CA CYS A 3 8.54 29.14 -4.38
C CYS A 3 8.28 30.17 -3.28
N GLU A 4 8.64 31.45 -3.47
CA GLU A 4 8.46 32.52 -2.47
C GLU A 4 6.99 32.85 -2.17
N PHE A 5 6.07 32.39 -3.03
CA PHE A 5 4.62 32.53 -2.87
C PHE A 5 3.94 31.23 -2.43
N TYR A 6 4.69 30.20 -2.00
CA TYR A 6 4.13 28.90 -1.66
C TYR A 6 2.97 29.02 -0.66
N ASP A 7 3.15 29.74 0.44
CA ASP A 7 2.14 29.91 1.48
C ASP A 7 0.94 30.75 1.00
N HIS A 8 1.17 31.68 0.06
CA HIS A 8 0.10 32.46 -0.55
C HIS A 8 -0.78 31.61 -1.48
N CYS A 9 -0.16 30.68 -2.22
CA CYS A 9 -0.84 29.78 -3.14
C CYS A 9 -1.39 28.50 -2.48
N ASN A 10 -0.90 28.15 -1.29
CA ASN A 10 -1.27 26.92 -0.56
C ASN A 10 -1.66 27.26 0.89
N PRO A 11 -2.74 28.04 1.10
CA PRO A 11 -3.24 28.27 2.45
C PRO A 11 -3.68 26.95 3.09
N ASP A 12 -3.54 26.87 4.42
CA ASP A 12 -4.01 25.71 5.17
C ASP A 12 -5.52 25.50 4.94
N LEU A 13 -5.85 24.29 4.48
CA LEU A 13 -7.24 23.88 4.32
C LEU A 13 -7.77 23.31 5.64
N PRO A 14 -9.10 23.42 5.89
CA PRO A 14 -9.75 22.68 6.98
C PRO A 14 -9.40 21.19 6.94
N THR A 15 -9.26 20.55 8.09
CA THR A 15 -8.91 19.12 8.17
C THR A 15 -9.96 18.21 7.53
N ASP A 16 -11.17 18.70 7.35
CA ASP A 16 -12.30 18.05 6.69
C ASP A 16 -12.62 18.67 5.32
N HIS A 17 -11.64 19.30 4.67
CA HIS A 17 -11.86 19.92 3.37
C HIS A 17 -12.30 18.90 2.32
N VAL A 18 -13.21 19.30 1.43
CA VAL A 18 -13.82 18.41 0.42
C VAL A 18 -12.81 17.78 -0.56
N SER A 19 -11.63 18.38 -0.72
CA SER A 19 -10.53 17.84 -1.53
C SER A 19 -9.91 16.56 -0.96
N PHE A 20 -10.09 16.28 0.33
CA PHE A 20 -9.58 15.08 0.98
C PHE A 20 -10.48 13.85 0.78
N LEU A 21 -11.65 14.02 0.16
CA LEU A 21 -12.51 12.89 -0.17
C LEU A 21 -11.87 11.97 -1.23
N PRO A 22 -12.06 10.65 -1.10
CA PRO A 22 -11.36 9.68 -1.94
C PRO A 22 -11.73 9.83 -3.42
N ARG A 23 -10.71 9.88 -4.27
CA ARG A 23 -10.82 9.94 -5.74
C ARG A 23 -11.74 11.08 -6.23
N MET A 24 -11.76 12.19 -5.50
CA MET A 24 -12.39 13.40 -6.02
C MET A 24 -11.59 13.92 -7.20
N ARG A 25 -12.29 14.23 -8.29
CA ARG A 25 -11.69 14.94 -9.41
C ARG A 25 -11.63 16.43 -9.07
N THR A 26 -10.59 17.10 -9.57
CA THR A 26 -10.37 18.53 -9.32
C THR A 26 -11.59 19.36 -9.69
N GLU A 27 -12.23 19.09 -10.83
CA GLU A 27 -13.39 19.86 -11.29
C GLU A 27 -14.56 19.78 -10.30
N LYS A 28 -14.77 18.60 -9.69
CA LYS A 28 -15.84 18.38 -8.71
C LYS A 28 -15.54 19.05 -7.37
N VAL A 29 -14.25 19.16 -7.01
CA VAL A 29 -13.80 19.94 -5.84
C VAL A 29 -14.06 21.42 -6.11
N ASP A 30 -13.68 21.90 -7.29
CA ASP A 30 -13.88 23.30 -7.69
C ASP A 30 -15.36 23.68 -7.69
N ASP A 31 -16.25 22.82 -8.21
CA ASP A 31 -17.71 23.03 -8.19
C ASP A 31 -18.27 23.17 -6.75
N LEU A 32 -17.79 22.33 -5.83
CA LEU A 32 -18.17 22.39 -4.42
C LEU A 32 -17.69 23.68 -3.77
N VAL A 33 -16.41 24.02 -3.97
CA VAL A 33 -15.80 25.24 -3.42
C VAL A 33 -16.46 26.50 -3.98
N ALA A 34 -16.75 26.52 -5.29
CA ALA A 34 -17.48 27.62 -5.94
C ALA A 34 -18.91 27.76 -5.41
N SER A 35 -19.51 26.67 -4.93
CA SER A 35 -20.81 26.66 -4.25
C SER A 35 -20.73 27.00 -2.75
N GLY A 36 -19.55 27.36 -2.23
CA GLY A 36 -19.32 27.67 -0.83
C GLY A 36 -19.19 26.45 0.08
N ILE A 37 -19.12 25.24 -0.49
CA ILE A 37 -18.98 23.97 0.22
C ILE A 37 -17.49 23.62 0.25
N VAL A 38 -16.82 24.05 1.31
CA VAL A 38 -15.39 23.81 1.53
C VAL A 38 -15.14 22.68 2.53
N SER A 39 -16.13 22.36 3.37
CA SER A 39 -16.07 21.30 4.39
C SER A 39 -16.99 20.13 4.03
N VAL A 40 -16.58 18.91 4.39
CA VAL A 40 -17.38 17.69 4.26
C VAL A 40 -18.72 17.79 5.01
N HIS A 41 -18.78 18.54 6.11
CA HIS A 41 -20.02 18.75 6.87
C HIS A 41 -21.05 19.59 6.10
N GLN A 42 -20.61 20.40 5.15
CA GLN A 42 -21.47 21.26 4.34
C GLN A 42 -22.05 20.52 3.12
N ILE A 43 -21.56 19.32 2.79
CA ILE A 43 -22.05 18.55 1.65
C ILE A 43 -23.50 18.10 1.91
N PRO A 44 -24.47 18.46 1.06
CA PRO A 44 -25.85 18.00 1.17
C PRO A 44 -25.96 16.47 1.02
N ASP A 45 -26.94 15.85 1.68
CA ASP A 45 -27.13 14.40 1.61
C ASP A 45 -27.50 13.95 0.19
N GLU A 46 -28.21 14.78 -0.58
CA GLU A 46 -28.58 14.50 -1.98
C GLU A 46 -27.45 14.77 -2.99
N PHE A 47 -26.29 15.29 -2.55
CA PHE A 47 -25.20 15.58 -3.48
C PHE A 47 -24.67 14.29 -4.12
N PRO A 48 -24.50 14.22 -5.45
CA PRO A 48 -24.13 12.98 -6.12
C PRO A 48 -22.69 12.58 -5.77
N LEU A 49 -22.53 11.49 -5.02
CA LEU A 49 -21.24 10.92 -4.62
C LEU A 49 -21.18 9.45 -5.02
N SER A 50 -19.97 8.97 -5.31
CA SER A 50 -19.77 7.51 -5.39
C SER A 50 -19.99 6.87 -4.02
N GLU A 51 -20.19 5.56 -3.98
CA GLU A 51 -20.38 4.85 -2.72
C GLU A 51 -19.18 5.04 -1.76
N THR A 52 -17.95 4.96 -2.26
CA THR A 52 -16.74 5.22 -1.47
C THR A 52 -16.69 6.65 -0.91
N GLN A 53 -17.09 7.64 -1.71
CA GLN A 53 -17.14 9.04 -1.28
C GLN A 53 -18.23 9.24 -0.22
N ARG A 54 -19.41 8.64 -0.41
CA ARG A 54 -20.51 8.69 0.57
C ARG A 54 -20.09 8.10 1.91
N ARG A 55 -19.47 6.91 1.91
CA ARG A 55 -18.94 6.29 3.14
C ARG A 55 -17.96 7.20 3.87
N ALA A 56 -17.06 7.88 3.15
CA ALA A 56 -16.12 8.83 3.74
C ALA A 56 -16.83 10.05 4.34
N VAL A 57 -17.81 10.64 3.63
CA VAL A 57 -18.62 11.75 4.14
C VAL A 57 -19.37 11.34 5.41
N ASP A 58 -20.04 10.19 5.40
CA ASP A 58 -20.83 9.72 6.53
C ASP A 58 -19.95 9.43 7.75
N ALA A 59 -18.75 8.85 7.55
CA ALA A 59 -17.78 8.62 8.61
C ALA A 59 -17.29 9.92 9.25
N VAL A 60 -16.97 10.94 8.43
CA VAL A 60 -16.55 12.26 8.91
C VAL A 60 -17.68 12.96 9.67
N LYS A 61 -18.88 13.05 9.07
CA LYS A 61 -20.05 13.71 9.69
C LYS A 61 -20.48 13.05 10.99
N SER A 62 -20.45 11.72 11.05
CA SER A 62 -20.85 10.97 12.25
C SER A 62 -19.76 10.88 13.32
N GLY A 63 -18.50 11.15 12.95
CA GLY A 63 -17.33 10.90 13.79
C GLY A 63 -17.10 9.41 14.09
N LYS A 64 -17.75 8.50 13.35
CA LYS A 64 -17.67 7.06 13.56
C LYS A 64 -16.94 6.39 12.41
N MET A 65 -16.00 5.51 12.75
CA MET A 65 -15.34 4.66 11.77
C MET A 65 -16.38 3.80 11.06
N TRP A 66 -16.35 3.82 9.73
CA TRP A 66 -17.14 2.91 8.92
C TRP A 66 -16.47 1.53 8.93
N ILE A 67 -17.23 0.50 9.27
CA ILE A 67 -16.79 -0.90 9.26
C ILE A 67 -17.73 -1.66 8.32
N SER A 68 -17.16 -2.27 7.28
CA SER A 68 -17.91 -3.14 6.36
C SER A 68 -18.50 -4.34 7.14
N PRO A 69 -19.77 -4.71 6.91
CA PRO A 69 -20.34 -5.91 7.51
C PRO A 69 -19.65 -7.20 7.00
N GLU A 70 -19.01 -7.16 5.84
CA GLU A 70 -18.23 -8.26 5.26
C GLU A 70 -16.86 -8.45 5.94
N LEU A 71 -16.32 -7.41 6.61
CA LEU A 71 -14.95 -7.43 7.16
C LEU A 71 -14.69 -8.65 8.06
N ALA A 72 -15.65 -9.00 8.92
CA ALA A 72 -15.49 -10.16 9.80
C ALA A 72 -15.38 -11.48 9.02
N GLY A 73 -16.12 -11.61 7.91
CA GLY A 73 -16.04 -12.75 7.01
C GLY A 73 -14.70 -12.81 6.30
N GLU A 74 -14.24 -11.69 5.74
CA GLU A 74 -12.93 -11.59 5.08
C GLU A 74 -11.76 -11.87 6.03
N LEU A 75 -11.85 -11.49 7.31
CA LEU A 75 -10.82 -11.83 8.29
C LEU A 75 -10.88 -13.30 8.73
N SER A 76 -12.06 -13.93 8.67
CA SER A 76 -12.25 -15.32 9.14
C SER A 76 -11.54 -16.37 8.27
N ILE A 77 -11.21 -16.04 7.03
CA ILE A 77 -10.52 -16.97 6.11
C ILE A 77 -9.01 -17.04 6.37
N LEU A 78 -8.46 -16.10 7.15
CA LEU A 78 -7.03 -16.02 7.43
C LEU A 78 -6.60 -17.18 8.34
N ARG A 79 -5.49 -17.82 7.97
CA ARG A 79 -4.94 -18.98 8.68
C ARG A 79 -3.60 -18.64 9.27
N TYR A 80 -3.44 -18.96 10.55
CA TYR A 80 -2.18 -18.83 11.24
C TYR A 80 -1.17 -19.90 10.83
N PRO A 81 0.15 -19.60 10.83
CA PRO A 81 0.76 -18.30 11.10
C PRO A 81 0.46 -17.28 10.00
N ILE A 82 0.06 -16.07 10.38
CA ILE A 82 -0.19 -14.97 9.42
C ILE A 82 1.09 -14.17 9.28
N CYS A 83 1.55 -13.97 8.05
CA CYS A 83 2.69 -13.10 7.73
C CYS A 83 2.17 -11.83 7.05
N PHE A 84 2.35 -10.69 7.70
CA PHE A 84 2.14 -9.37 7.10
C PHE A 84 3.45 -8.95 6.45
N MET A 85 3.49 -8.97 5.13
CA MET A 85 4.69 -8.81 4.32
C MET A 85 4.64 -7.50 3.54
N ASP A 86 5.79 -6.85 3.44
CA ASP A 86 6.01 -5.71 2.55
C ASP A 86 7.46 -5.72 2.06
N PHE A 87 7.70 -5.23 0.85
CA PHE A 87 9.06 -5.09 0.33
C PHE A 87 9.24 -3.93 -0.63
N GLU A 88 10.49 -3.47 -0.70
CA GLU A 88 10.91 -2.32 -1.47
C GLU A 88 11.78 -2.73 -2.65
N THR A 89 11.63 -1.96 -3.72
CA THR A 89 12.36 -2.18 -4.97
C THR A 89 12.96 -0.88 -5.50
N ILE A 90 14.07 -0.99 -6.23
CA ILE A 90 14.59 0.09 -7.08
C ILE A 90 14.38 -0.28 -8.55
N PHE A 91 14.18 0.70 -9.42
CA PHE A 91 13.98 0.48 -10.86
C PHE A 91 14.94 1.38 -11.67
N PRO A 92 16.25 1.05 -11.70
CA PRO A 92 17.25 1.91 -12.31
C PRO A 92 17.08 1.96 -13.84
N ALA A 93 17.34 3.13 -14.43
CA ALA A 93 17.33 3.30 -15.89
C ALA A 93 18.43 2.48 -16.58
N LEU A 94 19.58 2.31 -15.91
CA LEU A 94 20.67 1.46 -16.38
C LEU A 94 20.60 0.09 -15.68
N PRO A 95 20.50 -1.02 -16.43
CA PRO A 95 20.51 -2.37 -15.86
C PRO A 95 21.76 -2.61 -15.01
N ARG A 96 21.58 -3.02 -13.75
CA ARG A 96 22.71 -3.29 -12.83
C ARG A 96 23.22 -4.72 -12.89
N PHE A 97 22.37 -5.67 -13.25
CA PHE A 97 22.68 -7.10 -13.18
C PHE A 97 22.35 -7.80 -14.49
N ALA A 98 22.99 -8.95 -14.73
CA ALA A 98 22.78 -9.74 -15.93
C ALA A 98 21.30 -10.15 -16.06
N GLY A 99 20.79 -10.09 -17.29
CA GLY A 99 19.40 -10.43 -17.63
C GLY A 99 18.37 -9.32 -17.40
N MET A 100 18.77 -8.15 -16.86
CA MET A 100 17.86 -7.02 -16.65
C MET A 100 17.71 -6.11 -17.87
N ARG A 101 16.57 -5.43 -17.94
CA ARG A 101 16.23 -4.34 -18.87
C ARG A 101 16.11 -3.01 -18.11
N PRO A 102 16.19 -1.86 -18.81
CA PRO A 102 15.92 -0.56 -18.19
C PRO A 102 14.59 -0.56 -17.42
N TYR A 103 14.63 -0.02 -16.20
CA TYR A 103 13.48 0.06 -15.28
C TYR A 103 12.92 -1.28 -14.77
N ASP A 104 13.65 -2.38 -14.94
CA ASP A 104 13.34 -3.61 -14.20
C ASP A 104 13.50 -3.38 -12.69
N HIS A 105 12.54 -3.90 -11.91
CA HIS A 105 12.52 -3.75 -10.46
C HIS A 105 13.47 -4.71 -9.76
N VAL A 106 14.45 -4.18 -9.03
CA VAL A 106 15.33 -4.97 -8.16
C VAL A 106 14.82 -4.86 -6.72
N PRO A 107 14.30 -5.95 -6.13
CA PRO A 107 13.97 -5.97 -4.71
C PRO A 107 15.24 -5.95 -3.86
N PHE A 108 15.24 -5.13 -2.81
CA PHE A 108 16.44 -4.92 -1.99
C PHE A 108 16.16 -4.88 -0.48
N GLN A 109 14.91 -4.72 -0.07
CA GLN A 109 14.53 -4.70 1.35
C GLN A 109 13.16 -5.34 1.52
N TRP A 110 12.97 -6.12 2.58
CA TRP A 110 11.64 -6.61 2.96
C TRP A 110 11.47 -6.59 4.47
N SER A 111 10.22 -6.55 4.92
CA SER A 111 9.85 -6.77 6.31
C SER A 111 8.67 -7.75 6.39
N VAL A 112 8.71 -8.64 7.38
CA VAL A 112 7.64 -9.58 7.69
C VAL A 112 7.33 -9.49 9.17
N HIS A 113 6.09 -9.13 9.49
CA HIS A 113 5.54 -9.33 10.83
C HIS A 113 4.74 -10.63 10.86
N ARG A 114 5.22 -11.59 11.65
CA ARG A 114 4.63 -12.92 11.76
C ARG A 114 3.90 -13.07 13.07
N GLN A 115 2.61 -13.42 12.99
CA GLN A 115 1.79 -13.75 14.14
C GLN A 115 1.48 -15.26 14.13
N GLU A 116 1.84 -15.98 15.19
CA GLU A 116 1.72 -17.45 15.24
C GLU A 116 0.30 -17.96 15.55
N ARG A 117 -0.49 -17.16 16.26
CA ARG A 117 -1.89 -17.43 16.63
C ARG A 117 -2.56 -16.14 17.09
N THR A 118 -3.87 -16.17 17.27
CA THR A 118 -4.63 -15.08 17.88
C THR A 118 -3.98 -14.62 19.19
N ASP A 119 -3.87 -13.30 19.37
CA ASP A 119 -3.28 -12.61 20.52
C ASP A 119 -1.79 -12.90 20.82
N ALA A 120 -1.09 -13.68 19.98
CA ALA A 120 0.35 -13.81 20.08
C ALA A 120 1.04 -12.51 19.68
N SER A 121 2.17 -12.20 20.31
CA SER A 121 3.04 -11.10 19.89
C SER A 121 3.54 -11.35 18.47
N MET A 122 3.65 -10.25 17.71
CA MET A 122 4.23 -10.31 16.36
C MET A 122 5.74 -10.43 16.47
N LYS A 123 6.31 -11.41 15.76
CA LYS A 123 7.75 -11.50 15.53
C LYS A 123 8.08 -10.76 14.25
N ARG A 124 9.06 -9.87 14.33
CA ARG A 124 9.57 -9.14 13.17
C ARG A 124 10.76 -9.87 12.57
N TYR A 125 10.73 -10.00 11.26
CA TYR A 125 11.85 -10.41 10.42
C TYR A 125 12.06 -9.32 9.37
N ASP A 126 13.29 -9.06 8.99
CA ASP A 126 13.60 -8.14 7.91
C ASP A 126 14.89 -8.55 7.18
N PHE A 127 15.06 -7.95 6.01
CA PHE A 127 16.26 -8.03 5.20
C PHE A 127 16.50 -6.67 4.58
N LEU A 128 17.77 -6.27 4.50
CA LEU A 128 18.22 -5.12 3.74
C LEU A 128 19.50 -5.50 3.01
N ALA A 129 19.54 -5.26 1.70
CA ALA A 129 20.76 -5.43 0.92
C ALA A 129 21.77 -4.33 1.28
N GLU A 130 22.82 -4.70 2.02
CA GLU A 130 23.84 -3.74 2.48
C GLU A 130 25.03 -3.58 1.51
N SER A 131 25.15 -4.47 0.52
CA SER A 131 26.27 -4.49 -0.42
C SER A 131 25.86 -4.13 -1.85
N ALA A 132 26.85 -3.86 -2.70
CA ALA A 132 26.62 -3.58 -4.12
C ALA A 132 26.39 -4.85 -4.98
N SER A 133 26.44 -6.04 -4.38
CA SER A 133 26.17 -7.31 -5.08
C SER A 133 24.72 -7.42 -5.52
N ASP A 134 24.43 -8.41 -6.37
CA ASP A 134 23.06 -8.73 -6.77
C ASP A 134 22.26 -9.20 -5.55
N PRO A 135 21.22 -8.45 -5.11
CA PRO A 135 20.47 -8.79 -3.92
C PRO A 135 19.38 -9.84 -4.17
N ARG A 136 19.09 -10.19 -5.43
CA ARG A 136 17.87 -10.95 -5.79
C ARG A 136 17.80 -12.32 -5.13
N ILE A 137 18.90 -13.07 -5.13
CA ILE A 137 19.00 -14.38 -4.47
C ILE A 137 18.89 -14.25 -2.93
N PRO A 138 19.77 -13.50 -2.24
CA PRO A 138 19.68 -13.41 -0.78
C PRO A 138 18.37 -12.77 -0.30
N PHE A 139 17.79 -11.85 -1.07
CA PHE A 139 16.45 -11.32 -0.82
C PHE A 139 15.41 -12.44 -0.84
N LEU A 140 15.38 -13.24 -1.91
CA LEU A 140 14.39 -14.30 -2.10
C LEU A 140 14.52 -15.40 -1.05
N GLU A 141 15.72 -15.94 -0.86
CA GLU A 141 15.96 -17.04 0.08
C GLU A 141 15.59 -16.63 1.52
N SER A 142 15.97 -15.42 1.92
CA SER A 142 15.66 -14.90 3.26
C SER A 142 14.16 -14.65 3.44
N LEU A 143 13.47 -14.16 2.41
CA LEU A 143 12.02 -13.96 2.43
C LEU A 143 11.27 -15.29 2.53
N CYS A 144 11.60 -16.25 1.65
CA CYS A 144 11.01 -17.59 1.65
C CYS A 144 11.19 -18.28 3.01
N GLN A 145 12.35 -18.09 3.65
CA GLN A 145 12.60 -18.61 4.99
C GLN A 145 11.74 -17.90 6.06
N ALA A 146 11.53 -16.59 5.97
CA ALA A 146 10.71 -15.83 6.93
C ALA A 146 9.21 -16.20 6.85
N VAL A 147 8.69 -16.40 5.64
CA VAL A 147 7.28 -16.77 5.40
C VAL A 147 7.05 -18.29 5.40
N LYS A 148 8.08 -19.09 5.66
CA LYS A 148 8.00 -20.55 5.65
C LYS A 148 6.88 -21.06 6.56
N ALA A 149 6.03 -21.93 6.02
CA ALA A 149 4.86 -22.49 6.69
C ALA A 149 3.82 -21.45 7.16
N ALA A 150 3.77 -20.26 6.56
CA ALA A 150 2.66 -19.33 6.75
C ALA A 150 1.34 -19.97 6.28
N GLY A 151 0.28 -19.81 7.07
CA GLY A 151 -1.07 -20.21 6.66
C GLY A 151 -1.70 -19.18 5.72
N SER A 152 -1.34 -17.91 5.90
CA SER A 152 -1.74 -16.77 5.08
C SER A 152 -0.62 -15.74 5.01
N ILE A 153 -0.44 -15.14 3.84
CA ILE A 153 0.42 -13.98 3.61
C ILE A 153 -0.50 -12.81 3.26
N VAL A 154 -0.39 -11.73 4.03
CA VAL A 154 -1.17 -10.51 3.85
C VAL A 154 -0.22 -9.42 3.38
N VAL A 155 -0.59 -8.77 2.29
CA VAL A 155 0.16 -7.68 1.65
C VAL A 155 -0.79 -6.54 1.33
N TYR A 156 -0.28 -5.31 1.25
CA TYR A 156 -1.12 -4.15 0.97
C TYR A 156 -1.54 -4.09 -0.51
N ASN A 157 -0.64 -4.45 -1.44
CA ASN A 157 -0.87 -4.33 -2.87
C ASN A 157 -0.50 -5.62 -3.62
N GLN A 158 -1.30 -6.68 -3.42
CA GLN A 158 -1.01 -8.02 -3.94
C GLN A 158 -0.57 -8.04 -5.40
N GLY A 159 -1.12 -7.18 -6.26
CA GLY A 159 -0.70 -7.09 -7.66
C GLY A 159 0.77 -6.64 -7.83
N PHE A 160 1.22 -5.67 -7.03
CA PHE A 160 2.62 -5.27 -7.00
C PHE A 160 3.51 -6.40 -6.50
N GLU A 161 3.26 -6.96 -5.31
CA GLU A 161 4.16 -7.97 -4.75
C GLU A 161 4.21 -9.23 -5.62
N ALA A 162 3.07 -9.74 -6.08
CA ALA A 162 3.02 -10.89 -6.98
C ALA A 162 3.81 -10.65 -8.27
N SER A 163 3.67 -9.45 -8.87
CA SER A 163 4.40 -9.13 -10.09
C SER A 163 5.92 -9.06 -9.89
N ARG A 164 6.41 -8.62 -8.73
CA ARG A 164 7.85 -8.64 -8.41
C ARG A 164 8.36 -10.06 -8.14
N LEU A 165 7.53 -10.92 -7.54
CA LEU A 165 7.86 -12.34 -7.37
C LEU A 165 7.92 -13.07 -8.73
N ASP A 166 7.00 -12.76 -9.65
CA ASP A 166 7.04 -13.27 -11.02
C ASP A 166 8.31 -12.81 -11.76
N ASP A 167 8.74 -11.57 -11.56
CA ASP A 167 10.01 -11.05 -12.10
C ASP A 167 11.20 -11.88 -11.57
N LEU A 168 11.24 -12.16 -10.27
CA LEU A 168 12.26 -13.03 -9.65
C LEU A 168 12.21 -14.45 -10.23
N ALA A 169 11.03 -15.05 -10.38
CA ALA A 169 10.87 -16.40 -10.94
C ALA A 169 11.25 -16.51 -12.43
N ARG A 170 11.31 -15.38 -13.15
CA ARG A 170 11.83 -15.31 -14.52
C ARG A 170 13.35 -15.16 -14.55
N TRP A 171 13.91 -14.37 -13.64
CA TRP A 171 15.37 -14.17 -13.56
C TRP A 171 16.11 -15.34 -12.92
N LEU A 172 15.45 -16.06 -12.00
CA LEU A 172 15.99 -17.16 -11.22
C LEU A 172 15.10 -18.42 -11.37
N PRO A 173 15.05 -19.06 -12.56
CA PRO A 173 14.14 -20.18 -12.82
C PRO A 173 14.30 -21.36 -11.85
N GLU A 174 15.50 -21.57 -11.32
CA GLU A 174 15.84 -22.60 -10.34
C GLU A 174 15.10 -22.43 -9.00
N HIS A 175 14.73 -21.20 -8.63
CA HIS A 175 14.00 -20.89 -7.40
C HIS A 175 12.48 -20.78 -7.61
N ARG A 176 11.97 -21.00 -8.83
CA ARG A 176 10.53 -20.99 -9.11
C ARG A 176 9.70 -21.91 -8.21
N PRO A 177 10.16 -23.09 -7.77
CA PRO A 177 9.37 -23.92 -6.84
C PRO A 177 9.17 -23.28 -5.45
N GLU A 178 10.00 -22.30 -5.09
CA GLU A 178 9.94 -21.58 -3.80
C GLU A 178 9.06 -20.32 -3.86
N ILE A 179 8.75 -19.84 -5.07
CA ILE A 179 7.93 -18.66 -5.39
C ILE A 179 6.49 -19.08 -5.69
#